data_AF-A0A1I6MMF7-F1
#
_entry.id   AF-A0A1I6MMF7-F1
#
_cell.length_a   1.000
_cell.length_b   1.000
_cell.length_c   1.000
_cell.angle_alpha   90.00
_cell.angle_beta   90.00
_cell.angle_gamma   90.00
#
_symmetry.space_group_name_H-M   'P 1'
#
loop_
_entity.id
_entity.type
_entity.pdbx_description
1 polymer ?
#
loop_
_entity_poly.entity_id
_entity_poly.type
_entity_poly.pdbx_seq_one_letter_code
_entity_poly.pdbx_strand_id
1 'polypeptide(L)'
;MKGVRTLRLMCHAMLWFALAMAPPLVSAAKHRAKSPGITPVLSTDLVPDQRIVVHRNAGTSNDVVVSVGIPLPPGTLRDSRQLRVLDEHDNEVPAAVQTLLRWHFKDGSVRAVRVQFRTALSGDTQTYYFALGKPRQRDLPGWPYTSGLVDGEQGLRVPAALATLSAAWLCASLIAGPQQPAAPGEPYADYVAAQFQWARTLPVDDASAWLFDRPSTLFKAYVRTGRFDYLQAADLSYRFYMKYIRRDGFPISPSCAGGWLRGDKPCDVKYVYVEPILLAVALTGNDGDHDQATVRNMMTLWGNGGWNTRPGPYTKPSQYFTERLAGLGLLETVSAYELTGDPDDLARIKERIGWLDEHQRNNPDQLGNDGSWRNSWNLHENDSWNPETDVRGSSPWMSENIVDGLWHAWLVTGDARIPPMLTAFGRYLERYGWIDADLLVPPHDWRNSCSGPDGQIAWYWSSSHASTKALSTIQESEGWYSDAHNVELTLPVAAAWYFERDPQQSAALKRRLQKLTSSYSVACATVNDTLRRFNWNNRGSGVVQWLIRQPAGSGLLHTPSQLAAQGTP
;
A
#
# COMPACT_ATOMS: atom_id res chain seq x y z
N MET A 1 0.75 -11.48 56.80
CA MET A 1 1.38 -11.77 58.11
C MET A 1 1.52 -13.28 58.26
N LYS A 2 2.75 -13.78 58.53
CA LYS A 2 3.17 -15.15 58.89
C LYS A 2 2.74 -16.29 57.92
N GLY A 3 3.63 -17.09 57.34
CA GLY A 3 5.06 -17.20 57.54
C GLY A 3 5.75 -18.28 56.69
N VAL A 4 7.03 -18.43 57.03
CA VAL A 4 7.92 -19.60 56.97
C VAL A 4 8.56 -19.98 55.62
N ARG A 5 9.86 -19.64 55.60
CA ARG A 5 11.00 -20.09 54.76
C ARG A 5 11.12 -21.61 54.70
N THR A 6 11.80 -22.19 53.69
CA THR A 6 13.21 -22.65 53.79
C THR A 6 13.77 -23.05 52.42
N LEU A 7 15.04 -22.70 52.24
CA LEU A 7 16.00 -22.86 51.16
C LEU A 7 16.46 -24.33 50.99
N ARG A 8 16.81 -24.76 49.76
CA ARG A 8 18.10 -25.45 49.47
C ARG A 8 18.41 -25.59 47.98
N LEU A 9 19.61 -25.14 47.66
CA LEU A 9 20.42 -25.29 46.45
C LEU A 9 20.96 -26.75 46.35
N MET A 10 21.14 -27.30 45.14
CA MET A 10 22.44 -27.75 44.62
C MET A 10 22.37 -28.47 43.26
N CYS A 11 23.29 -28.08 42.38
CA CYS A 11 23.78 -28.76 41.17
C CYS A 11 24.24 -30.20 41.42
N HIS A 12 24.15 -31.08 40.40
CA HIS A 12 25.31 -31.73 39.77
C HIS A 12 24.92 -32.52 38.52
N ALA A 13 25.75 -32.38 37.49
CA ALA A 13 25.76 -33.18 36.27
C ALA A 13 26.50 -34.51 36.49
N MET A 14 26.17 -35.56 35.71
CA MET A 14 27.16 -36.50 35.18
C MET A 14 26.55 -37.45 34.13
N LEU A 15 27.45 -38.01 33.33
CA LEU A 15 27.33 -38.50 31.96
C LEU A 15 27.86 -39.96 31.91
N TRP A 16 27.46 -40.74 30.88
CA TRP A 16 27.90 -42.11 30.49
C TRP A 16 27.33 -43.30 31.32
N PHE A 17 27.11 -44.53 30.82
CA PHE A 17 27.70 -45.33 29.73
C PHE A 17 26.66 -46.38 29.26
N ALA A 18 26.77 -46.81 28.00
CA ALA A 18 26.02 -47.95 27.43
C ALA A 18 26.64 -49.30 27.82
N LEU A 19 25.83 -50.36 27.93
CA LEU A 19 26.13 -51.69 27.36
C LEU A 19 24.90 -52.62 27.38
N ALA A 20 24.84 -53.47 26.35
CA ALA A 20 23.78 -54.41 26.01
C ALA A 20 23.71 -55.66 26.89
N MET A 21 22.52 -56.29 26.96
CA MET A 21 22.33 -57.76 27.00
C MET A 21 20.93 -58.15 26.48
N ALA A 22 20.88 -59.10 25.53
CA ALA A 22 19.73 -59.98 25.22
C ALA A 22 19.71 -61.16 26.23
N PRO A 23 18.76 -62.15 26.26
CA PRO A 23 17.72 -62.60 25.29
C PRO A 23 16.37 -62.92 26.06
N PRO A 24 15.39 -63.80 25.70
CA PRO A 24 15.32 -64.83 24.66
C PRO A 24 14.06 -64.93 23.77
N LEU A 25 14.23 -65.79 22.75
CA LEU A 25 13.26 -66.28 21.78
C LEU A 25 12.14 -67.11 22.41
N VAL A 26 10.90 -66.85 22.01
CA VAL A 26 9.78 -67.80 22.04
C VAL A 26 9.09 -67.78 20.68
N SER A 27 8.78 -68.98 20.18
CA SER A 27 8.25 -69.31 18.86
C SER A 27 6.72 -69.37 18.81
N ALA A 28 6.18 -69.29 17.59
CA ALA A 28 4.80 -69.54 17.10
C ALA A 28 3.82 -68.37 17.30
N ALA A 29 3.00 -67.95 16.35
CA ALA A 29 2.40 -68.65 15.21
C ALA A 29 2.14 -67.71 14.02
N LYS A 30 2.08 -68.30 12.81
CA LYS A 30 1.69 -67.62 11.56
C LYS A 30 0.21 -67.20 11.60
N HIS A 31 -0.05 -65.91 11.82
CA HIS A 31 -1.27 -65.26 11.32
C HIS A 31 -0.89 -64.32 10.18
N ARG A 32 -1.38 -64.67 8.99
CA ARG A 32 -1.28 -63.84 7.78
C ARG A 32 -2.27 -62.69 7.93
N ALA A 33 -1.84 -61.60 8.56
CA ALA A 33 -2.58 -60.35 8.58
C ALA A 33 -2.63 -59.79 7.14
N LYS A 34 -3.84 -59.58 6.61
CA LYS A 34 -4.05 -58.77 5.40
C LYS A 34 -3.48 -57.38 5.69
N SER A 35 -2.48 -56.95 4.91
CA SER A 35 -2.04 -55.57 4.90
C SER A 35 -3.27 -54.66 4.74
N PRO A 36 -3.47 -53.65 5.60
CA PRO A 36 -4.47 -52.63 5.32
C PRO A 36 -4.05 -51.97 4.01
N GLY A 37 -4.96 -52.02 3.03
CA GLY A 37 -4.75 -51.33 1.77
C GLY A 37 -4.42 -49.88 2.07
N ILE A 38 -3.28 -49.41 1.57
CA ILE A 38 -3.00 -47.99 1.45
C ILE A 38 -4.04 -47.48 0.47
N THR A 39 -5.16 -46.98 0.98
CA THR A 39 -6.06 -46.14 0.20
C THR A 39 -5.21 -44.97 -0.27
N PRO A 40 -5.02 -44.75 -1.59
CA PRO A 40 -4.37 -43.54 -2.03
C PRO A 40 -5.25 -42.39 -1.54
N VAL A 41 -4.72 -41.58 -0.62
CA VAL A 41 -5.30 -40.27 -0.36
C VAL A 41 -5.12 -39.52 -1.67
N LEU A 42 -6.21 -39.39 -2.43
CA LEU A 42 -6.27 -38.47 -3.55
C LEU A 42 -5.98 -37.08 -2.97
N SER A 43 -4.74 -36.63 -3.11
CA SER A 43 -4.37 -35.24 -2.83
C SER A 43 -5.11 -34.40 -3.86
N THR A 44 -6.13 -33.67 -3.43
CA THR A 44 -6.85 -32.71 -4.28
C THR A 44 -5.92 -31.56 -4.62
N ASP A 45 -5.92 -31.06 -5.85
CA ASP A 45 -5.13 -29.87 -6.22
C ASP A 45 -5.77 -28.56 -5.66
N LEU A 46 -6.93 -28.65 -4.99
CA LEU A 46 -7.65 -27.54 -4.38
C LEU A 46 -6.95 -27.00 -3.11
N VAL A 47 -6.29 -25.85 -3.25
CA VAL A 47 -5.63 -25.15 -2.14
C VAL A 47 -6.51 -23.98 -1.66
N PRO A 48 -6.88 -23.89 -0.36
CA PRO A 48 -7.77 -22.84 0.14
C PRO A 48 -7.34 -21.40 -0.17
N ASP A 49 -6.04 -21.10 -0.13
CA ASP A 49 -5.52 -19.78 -0.44
C ASP A 49 -5.55 -19.45 -1.94
N GLN A 50 -5.68 -20.47 -2.80
CA GLN A 50 -5.80 -20.33 -4.26
C GLN A 50 -7.26 -20.30 -4.73
N ARG A 51 -8.18 -19.98 -3.81
CA ARG A 51 -9.62 -19.86 -4.09
C ARG A 51 -9.95 -18.57 -4.85
N ILE A 52 -10.81 -18.71 -5.85
CA ILE A 52 -11.44 -17.65 -6.62
C ILE A 52 -12.93 -17.68 -6.30
N VAL A 53 -13.47 -16.62 -5.71
CA VAL A 53 -14.92 -16.49 -5.50
C VAL A 53 -15.46 -15.49 -6.52
N VAL A 54 -16.24 -15.97 -7.48
CA VAL A 54 -16.91 -15.12 -8.47
C VAL A 54 -18.19 -14.60 -7.85
N HIS A 55 -18.38 -13.28 -7.91
CA HIS A 55 -19.55 -12.57 -7.42
C HIS A 55 -20.28 -11.93 -8.58
N ARG A 56 -21.61 -12.01 -8.57
CA ARG A 56 -22.45 -11.15 -9.40
C ARG A 56 -22.21 -9.70 -8.98
N ASN A 57 -21.77 -8.88 -9.93
CA ASN A 57 -21.48 -7.47 -9.69
C ASN A 57 -22.56 -6.56 -10.29
N ALA A 58 -23.04 -6.88 -11.50
CA ALA A 58 -24.11 -6.16 -12.17
C ALA A 58 -24.84 -7.05 -13.19
N GLY A 59 -26.07 -6.67 -13.54
CA GLY A 59 -26.91 -7.39 -14.49
C GLY A 59 -27.52 -8.69 -13.93
N THR A 60 -28.42 -9.29 -14.71
CA THR A 60 -29.27 -10.41 -14.28
C THR A 60 -29.01 -11.73 -15.03
N SER A 61 -28.07 -11.74 -15.99
CA SER A 61 -27.73 -12.97 -16.74
C SER A 61 -27.14 -14.03 -15.81
N ASN A 62 -27.57 -15.28 -15.95
CA ASN A 62 -26.95 -16.41 -15.27
C ASN A 62 -25.62 -16.78 -15.92
N ASP A 63 -25.53 -16.69 -17.25
CA ASP A 63 -24.28 -16.90 -17.96
C ASP A 63 -23.46 -15.62 -17.94
N VAL A 64 -22.31 -15.67 -17.28
CA VAL A 64 -21.37 -14.55 -17.17
C VAL A 64 -19.99 -14.95 -17.67
N VAL A 65 -19.32 -13.98 -18.28
CA VAL A 65 -17.89 -14.05 -18.56
C VAL A 65 -17.13 -13.46 -17.39
N VAL A 66 -16.14 -14.19 -16.90
CA VAL A 66 -15.31 -13.77 -15.78
C VAL A 66 -13.96 -13.33 -16.32
N SER A 67 -13.46 -12.20 -15.84
CA SER A 67 -12.06 -11.81 -15.95
C SER A 67 -11.55 -11.54 -14.54
N VAL A 68 -10.46 -12.19 -14.16
CA VAL A 68 -9.82 -12.01 -12.86
C VAL A 68 -8.32 -11.82 -13.04
N GLY A 69 -7.77 -10.89 -12.27
CA GLY A 69 -6.32 -10.73 -12.13
C GLY A 69 -5.83 -11.62 -10.99
N ILE A 70 -4.82 -12.45 -11.26
CA ILE A 70 -4.16 -13.25 -10.23
C ILE A 70 -2.73 -12.73 -10.08
N PRO A 71 -2.45 -11.91 -9.05
CA PRO A 71 -1.10 -11.50 -8.75
C PRO A 71 -0.33 -12.67 -8.11
N LEU A 72 0.96 -12.75 -8.36
CA LEU A 72 1.82 -13.89 -8.04
C LEU A 72 3.07 -13.38 -7.31
N PRO A 73 3.46 -14.00 -6.18
CA PRO A 73 4.74 -13.70 -5.54
C PRO A 73 5.93 -13.93 -6.49
N PRO A 74 7.08 -13.25 -6.26
CA PRO A 74 8.30 -13.52 -7.01
C PRO A 74 8.67 -15.01 -6.98
N GLY A 75 9.08 -15.55 -8.13
CA GLY A 75 9.52 -16.93 -8.28
C GLY A 75 8.41 -17.97 -8.38
N THR A 76 7.16 -17.64 -8.02
CA THR A 76 6.04 -18.60 -7.96
C THR A 76 5.67 -19.19 -9.33
N LEU A 77 5.70 -18.38 -10.39
CA LEU A 77 5.31 -18.81 -11.74
C LEU A 77 6.21 -18.19 -12.80
N ARG A 78 6.81 -19.00 -13.67
CA ARG A 78 7.61 -18.50 -14.82
C ARG A 78 6.87 -18.53 -16.14
N ASP A 79 5.92 -19.46 -16.29
CA ASP A 79 5.16 -19.71 -17.51
C ASP A 79 3.66 -19.83 -17.17
N SER A 80 2.83 -18.97 -17.77
CA SER A 80 1.38 -18.95 -17.51
C SER A 80 0.64 -20.20 -18.01
N ARG A 81 1.27 -21.03 -18.84
CA ARG A 81 0.73 -22.34 -19.24
C ARG A 81 0.65 -23.32 -18.07
N GLN A 82 1.40 -23.08 -17.00
CA GLN A 82 1.41 -23.90 -15.77
C GLN A 82 0.32 -23.50 -14.77
N LEU A 83 -0.61 -22.61 -15.16
CA LEU A 83 -1.77 -22.23 -14.36
C LEU A 83 -3.05 -22.80 -14.98
N ARG A 84 -3.84 -23.45 -14.14
CA ARG A 84 -5.14 -24.04 -14.46
C ARG A 84 -6.22 -23.46 -13.58
N VAL A 85 -7.47 -23.49 -14.05
CA VAL A 85 -8.65 -23.18 -13.25
C VAL A 85 -9.37 -24.48 -12.97
N LEU A 86 -9.78 -24.69 -11.73
CA LEU A 86 -10.47 -25.88 -11.25
C LEU A 86 -11.82 -25.47 -10.64
N ASP A 87 -12.83 -26.32 -10.82
CA ASP A 87 -14.09 -26.21 -10.07
C ASP A 87 -13.96 -26.80 -8.66
N GLU A 88 -15.03 -26.77 -7.87
CA GLU A 88 -15.05 -27.32 -6.50
C GLU A 88 -14.89 -28.85 -6.43
N HIS A 89 -14.97 -29.54 -7.58
CA HIS A 89 -14.81 -30.99 -7.71
C HIS A 89 -13.45 -31.36 -8.33
N ASP A 90 -12.49 -30.44 -8.37
CA ASP A 90 -11.14 -30.63 -8.92
C ASP A 90 -11.13 -30.87 -10.45
N ASN A 91 -12.21 -30.54 -11.16
CA ASN A 91 -12.25 -30.63 -12.61
C ASN A 91 -11.70 -29.35 -13.25
N GLU A 92 -10.86 -29.52 -14.28
CA GLU A 92 -10.34 -28.37 -15.03
C GLU A 92 -11.45 -27.66 -15.81
N VAL A 93 -11.53 -26.33 -15.62
CA VAL A 93 -12.44 -25.42 -16.32
C VAL A 93 -11.70 -24.83 -17.54
N PRO A 94 -12.31 -24.83 -18.75
CA PRO A 94 -11.72 -24.16 -19.90
C PRO A 94 -11.46 -22.67 -19.62
N ALA A 95 -10.21 -22.24 -19.76
CA ALA A 95 -9.82 -20.87 -19.45
C ALA A 95 -8.75 -20.34 -20.40
N ALA A 96 -8.79 -19.03 -20.65
CA ALA A 96 -7.68 -18.29 -21.22
C ALA A 96 -6.81 -17.73 -20.09
N VAL A 97 -5.50 -17.91 -20.17
CA VAL A 97 -4.55 -17.34 -19.19
C VAL A 97 -3.46 -16.57 -19.91
N GLN A 98 -3.40 -15.27 -19.65
CA GLN A 98 -2.47 -14.34 -20.27
C GLN A 98 -1.59 -13.68 -19.20
N THR A 99 -0.27 -13.69 -19.39
CA THR A 99 0.64 -12.87 -18.56
C THR A 99 0.39 -11.40 -18.82
N LEU A 100 0.15 -10.64 -17.76
CA LEU A 100 -0.03 -9.19 -17.81
C LEU A 100 1.22 -8.46 -17.28
N LEU A 101 1.79 -8.95 -16.19
CA LEU A 101 2.94 -8.30 -15.52
C LEU A 101 4.05 -9.30 -15.25
N ARG A 102 5.28 -8.80 -15.17
CA ARG A 102 6.48 -9.54 -14.74
C ARG A 102 7.24 -8.79 -13.66
N TRP A 103 7.93 -9.54 -12.80
CA TRP A 103 8.89 -9.02 -11.83
C TRP A 103 10.21 -8.62 -12.51
N HIS A 104 10.14 -7.68 -13.45
CA HIS A 104 11.31 -7.28 -14.26
C HIS A 104 12.41 -6.61 -13.44
N PHE A 105 12.07 -6.07 -12.26
CA PHE A 105 13.01 -5.49 -11.29
C PHE A 105 13.45 -6.48 -10.20
N LYS A 106 13.08 -7.77 -10.31
CA LYS A 106 13.55 -8.84 -9.41
C LYS A 106 14.08 -10.04 -10.21
N ASP A 107 13.26 -11.07 -10.43
CA ASP A 107 13.69 -12.38 -10.94
C ASP A 107 13.10 -12.73 -12.33
N GLY A 108 12.36 -11.80 -12.92
CA GLY A 108 11.69 -11.95 -14.21
C GLY A 108 10.50 -12.91 -14.23
N SER A 109 10.09 -13.46 -13.07
CA SER A 109 8.92 -14.33 -12.99
C SER A 109 7.64 -13.57 -13.34
N VAL A 110 6.58 -14.30 -13.63
CA VAL A 110 5.24 -13.73 -13.83
C VAL A 110 4.80 -13.08 -12.51
N ARG A 111 4.36 -11.83 -12.59
CA ARG A 111 3.87 -11.04 -11.46
C ARG A 111 2.35 -11.00 -11.42
N ALA A 112 1.68 -11.01 -12.56
CA ALA A 112 0.24 -11.13 -12.64
C ALA A 112 -0.18 -11.78 -13.95
N VAL A 113 -1.26 -12.55 -13.89
CA VAL A 113 -1.98 -13.06 -15.07
C VAL A 113 -3.41 -12.54 -15.08
N ARG A 114 -3.98 -12.42 -16.27
CA ARG A 114 -5.43 -12.43 -16.47
C ARG A 114 -5.87 -13.85 -16.71
N VAL A 115 -6.90 -14.27 -15.98
CA VAL A 115 -7.64 -15.51 -16.20
C VAL A 115 -9.04 -15.17 -16.66
N GLN A 116 -9.47 -15.77 -17.77
CA GLN A 116 -10.79 -15.60 -18.36
C GLN A 116 -11.47 -16.94 -18.57
N PHE A 117 -12.71 -17.06 -18.09
CA PHE A 117 -13.52 -18.28 -18.25
C PHE A 117 -15.01 -17.93 -18.20
N ARG A 118 -15.85 -18.89 -18.57
CA ARG A 118 -17.31 -18.75 -18.57
C ARG A 118 -17.88 -19.54 -17.42
N THR A 119 -18.89 -18.99 -16.74
CA THR A 119 -19.60 -19.67 -15.67
C THR A 119 -21.08 -19.34 -15.72
N ALA A 120 -21.90 -20.30 -15.29
CA ALA A 120 -23.28 -20.05 -14.91
C ALA A 120 -23.33 -19.76 -13.41
N LEU A 121 -23.88 -18.61 -13.02
CA LEU A 121 -24.14 -18.28 -11.62
C LEU A 121 -25.57 -18.69 -11.27
N SER A 122 -25.72 -19.73 -10.44
CA SER A 122 -27.02 -20.16 -9.90
C SER A 122 -27.53 -19.29 -8.73
N GLY A 123 -26.73 -18.30 -8.32
CA GLY A 123 -27.04 -17.32 -7.28
C GLY A 123 -26.14 -16.09 -7.41
N ASP A 124 -25.76 -15.49 -6.29
CA ASP A 124 -24.87 -14.32 -6.29
C ASP A 124 -23.39 -14.70 -6.34
N THR A 125 -23.02 -15.93 -5.99
CA THR A 125 -21.63 -16.38 -5.96
C THR A 125 -21.42 -17.78 -6.53
N GLN A 126 -20.20 -18.03 -7.01
CA GLN A 126 -19.71 -19.36 -7.40
C GLN A 126 -18.21 -19.46 -7.07
N THR A 127 -17.78 -20.61 -6.54
CA THR A 127 -16.38 -20.85 -6.16
C THR A 127 -15.63 -21.62 -7.24
N TYR A 128 -14.38 -21.23 -7.43
CA TYR A 128 -13.38 -21.87 -8.27
C TYR A 128 -12.02 -21.83 -7.56
N TYR A 129 -11.02 -22.49 -8.14
CA TYR A 129 -9.64 -22.45 -7.67
C TYR A 129 -8.72 -22.22 -8.86
N PHE A 130 -7.58 -21.58 -8.65
CA PHE A 130 -6.45 -21.75 -9.54
C PHE A 130 -5.49 -22.80 -8.96
N ALA A 131 -4.77 -23.49 -9.83
CA ALA A 131 -3.74 -24.44 -9.44
C ALA A 131 -2.49 -24.21 -10.30
N LEU A 132 -1.32 -24.37 -9.67
CA LEU A 132 -0.01 -24.13 -10.27
C LEU A 132 0.77 -25.44 -10.46
N GLY A 133 1.74 -25.43 -11.37
CA GLY A 133 2.77 -26.48 -11.50
C GLY A 133 2.40 -27.65 -12.42
N LYS A 134 1.19 -27.67 -12.98
CA LYS A 134 0.80 -28.59 -14.06
C LYS A 134 0.30 -27.79 -15.27
N PRO A 135 0.66 -28.19 -16.50
CA PRO A 135 0.22 -27.48 -17.69
C PRO A 135 -1.29 -27.62 -17.89
N ARG A 136 -1.93 -26.53 -18.32
CA ARG A 136 -3.34 -26.51 -18.70
C ARG A 136 -3.59 -27.42 -19.91
N GLN A 137 -4.70 -28.16 -19.87
CA GLN A 137 -5.16 -29.06 -20.92
C GLN A 137 -6.43 -28.55 -21.61
N ARG A 138 -7.19 -27.67 -20.95
CA ARG A 138 -8.43 -27.07 -21.47
C ARG A 138 -8.22 -25.58 -21.73
N ASP A 139 -7.68 -25.27 -22.90
CA ASP A 139 -7.54 -23.90 -23.36
C ASP A 139 -8.84 -23.33 -23.91
N LEU A 140 -9.01 -22.02 -23.73
CA LEU A 140 -10.06 -21.23 -24.35
C LEU A 140 -9.44 -19.93 -24.91
N PRO A 141 -9.87 -19.41 -26.08
CA PRO A 141 -9.38 -18.13 -26.58
C PRO A 141 -9.81 -16.97 -25.68
N GLY A 142 -8.87 -16.10 -25.32
CA GLY A 142 -9.17 -14.89 -24.56
C GLY A 142 -10.04 -13.91 -25.34
N TRP A 143 -10.65 -12.96 -24.63
CA TRP A 143 -11.46 -11.88 -25.20
C TRP A 143 -11.04 -10.52 -24.62
N PRO A 144 -11.34 -9.40 -25.30
CA PRO A 144 -11.10 -8.07 -24.73
C PRO A 144 -11.81 -7.88 -23.39
N TYR A 145 -11.16 -7.27 -22.39
CA TYR A 145 -11.77 -7.04 -21.07
C TYR A 145 -13.15 -6.37 -21.17
N THR A 146 -13.30 -5.43 -22.13
CA THR A 146 -14.52 -4.68 -22.38
C THR A 146 -15.74 -5.53 -22.75
N SER A 147 -15.54 -6.75 -23.27
CA SER A 147 -16.62 -7.67 -23.62
C SER A 147 -17.39 -8.20 -22.41
N GLY A 148 -16.80 -8.15 -21.20
CA GLY A 148 -17.45 -8.57 -19.95
C GLY A 148 -18.18 -7.45 -19.21
N LEU A 149 -18.18 -6.23 -19.77
CA LEU A 149 -18.80 -5.09 -19.13
C LEU A 149 -20.29 -4.99 -19.48
N VAL A 150 -21.09 -4.56 -18.52
CA VAL A 150 -22.51 -4.20 -18.65
C VAL A 150 -22.73 -2.76 -18.19
N ASP A 151 -23.92 -2.21 -18.39
CA ASP A 151 -24.25 -0.88 -17.88
C ASP A 151 -24.28 -0.90 -16.35
N GLY A 152 -23.63 0.08 -15.74
CA GLY A 152 -23.60 0.32 -14.30
C GLY A 152 -24.09 1.71 -13.96
N GLU A 153 -23.82 2.14 -12.74
CA GLU A 153 -24.22 3.46 -12.25
C GLU A 153 -23.39 4.60 -12.88
N GLN A 154 -23.90 5.83 -12.80
CA GLN A 154 -23.16 7.06 -13.15
C GLN A 154 -22.63 7.10 -14.60
N GLY A 155 -23.33 6.42 -15.51
CA GLY A 155 -22.94 6.30 -16.93
C GLY A 155 -21.59 5.61 -17.12
N LEU A 156 -21.23 4.71 -16.20
CA LEU A 156 -20.08 3.83 -16.30
C LEU A 156 -20.55 2.44 -16.75
N ARG A 157 -19.68 1.77 -17.49
CA ARG A 157 -19.77 0.32 -17.69
C ARG A 157 -19.08 -0.38 -16.52
N VAL A 158 -19.50 -1.56 -16.10
CA VAL A 158 -18.84 -2.33 -15.03
C VAL A 158 -18.85 -3.81 -15.36
N PRO A 159 -17.92 -4.64 -14.86
CA PRO A 159 -17.97 -6.07 -15.09
C PRO A 159 -19.29 -6.67 -14.59
N ALA A 160 -19.92 -7.57 -15.36
CA ALA A 160 -21.11 -8.28 -14.89
C ALA A 160 -20.81 -9.16 -13.66
N ALA A 161 -19.59 -9.69 -13.61
CA ALA A 161 -19.07 -10.43 -12.48
C ALA A 161 -17.66 -9.94 -12.12
N LEU A 162 -17.36 -9.92 -10.83
CA LEU A 162 -16.03 -9.66 -10.28
C LEU A 162 -15.62 -10.86 -9.44
N ALA A 163 -14.34 -11.19 -9.42
CA ALA A 163 -13.85 -12.32 -8.63
C ALA A 163 -12.90 -11.86 -7.54
N THR A 164 -13.09 -12.36 -6.32
CA THR A 164 -12.20 -12.11 -5.20
C THR A 164 -11.23 -13.28 -4.97
N LEU A 165 -10.04 -12.95 -4.47
CA LEU A 165 -9.04 -13.90 -3.99
C LEU A 165 -8.92 -13.80 -2.46
N SER A 166 -8.25 -14.78 -1.84
CA SER A 166 -7.97 -14.72 -0.41
C SER A 166 -7.03 -13.56 -0.07
N ALA A 167 -7.25 -12.91 1.08
CA ALA A 167 -6.35 -11.86 1.58
C ALA A 167 -4.92 -12.39 1.79
N ALA A 168 -4.79 -13.65 2.22
CA ALA A 168 -3.51 -14.32 2.39
C ALA A 168 -2.70 -14.35 1.08
N TRP A 169 -3.32 -14.81 -0.01
CA TRP A 169 -2.68 -14.81 -1.33
C TRP A 169 -2.38 -13.40 -1.84
N LEU A 170 -3.34 -12.49 -1.72
CA LEU A 170 -3.19 -11.10 -2.16
C LEU A 170 -2.02 -10.40 -1.46
N CYS A 171 -1.89 -10.54 -0.14
CA CYS A 171 -0.78 -9.99 0.62
C CYS A 171 0.55 -10.65 0.27
N ALA A 172 0.58 -11.99 0.13
CA ALA A 172 1.79 -12.72 -0.25
C ALA A 172 2.29 -12.35 -1.66
N SER A 173 1.38 -11.92 -2.54
CA SER A 173 1.73 -11.54 -3.91
C SER A 173 2.59 -10.29 -4.02
N LEU A 174 2.69 -9.46 -2.97
CA LEU A 174 3.42 -8.19 -2.96
C LEU A 174 2.99 -7.18 -4.05
N ILE A 175 1.81 -7.34 -4.65
CA ILE A 175 1.34 -6.43 -5.70
C ILE A 175 1.14 -5.00 -5.20
N ALA A 176 0.70 -4.86 -3.94
CA ALA A 176 0.58 -3.59 -3.23
C ALA A 176 1.70 -3.40 -2.19
N GLY A 177 2.90 -3.90 -2.50
CA GLY A 177 4.02 -3.98 -1.55
C GLY A 177 3.77 -5.00 -0.42
N PRO A 178 4.66 -5.05 0.59
CA PRO A 178 4.45 -5.86 1.79
C PRO A 178 3.16 -5.45 2.51
N GLN A 179 2.29 -6.42 2.76
CA GLN A 179 1.01 -6.23 3.46
C GLN A 179 0.81 -7.37 4.46
N GLN A 180 -0.09 -7.16 5.42
CA GLN A 180 -0.62 -8.23 6.25
C GLN A 180 -2.14 -8.36 6.01
N PRO A 181 -2.66 -9.59 5.87
CA PRO A 181 -4.10 -9.84 5.98
C PRO A 181 -4.66 -9.24 7.26
N ALA A 182 -5.76 -8.49 7.15
CA ALA A 182 -6.44 -7.90 8.28
C ALA A 182 -6.96 -9.02 9.20
N ALA A 183 -6.53 -9.00 10.46
CA ALA A 183 -7.07 -9.92 11.46
C ALA A 183 -8.47 -9.48 11.91
N PRO A 184 -9.34 -10.40 12.35
CA PRO A 184 -10.58 -10.03 13.02
C PRO A 184 -10.32 -9.09 14.21
N GLY A 185 -11.01 -7.95 14.26
CA GLY A 185 -10.86 -6.93 15.32
C GLY A 185 -9.54 -6.15 15.27
N GLU A 186 -8.83 -6.14 14.14
CA GLU A 186 -7.67 -5.28 13.96
C GLU A 186 -8.10 -3.80 13.95
N PRO A 187 -7.60 -2.94 14.87
CA PRO A 187 -8.10 -1.57 15.01
C PRO A 187 -8.04 -0.73 13.73
N TYR A 188 -6.97 -0.87 12.94
CA TYR A 188 -6.83 -0.13 11.69
C TYR A 188 -7.84 -0.63 10.63
N ALA A 189 -8.09 -1.93 10.53
CA ALA A 189 -9.10 -2.45 9.61
C ALA A 189 -10.52 -2.00 10.00
N ASP A 190 -10.83 -1.96 11.31
CA ASP A 190 -12.10 -1.45 11.82
C ASP A 190 -12.25 0.06 11.53
N TYR A 191 -11.18 0.83 11.67
CA TYR A 191 -11.14 2.25 11.29
C TYR A 191 -11.46 2.47 9.81
N VAL A 192 -10.78 1.73 8.91
CA VAL A 192 -11.03 1.78 7.46
C VAL A 192 -12.46 1.38 7.14
N ALA A 193 -12.98 0.32 7.78
CA ALA A 193 -14.36 -0.15 7.58
C ALA A 193 -15.41 0.87 8.04
N ALA A 194 -15.13 1.60 9.12
CA ALA A 194 -15.99 2.68 9.59
C ALA A 194 -15.97 3.89 8.65
N GLN A 195 -14.79 4.33 8.18
CA GLN A 195 -14.72 5.39 7.17
C GLN A 195 -15.41 4.98 5.86
N PHE A 196 -15.26 3.72 5.47
CA PHE A 196 -15.87 3.20 4.25
C PHE A 196 -17.39 3.30 4.24
N GLN A 197 -18.07 3.33 5.40
CA GLN A 197 -19.53 3.46 5.43
C GLN A 197 -20.05 4.71 4.71
N TRP A 198 -19.35 5.84 4.88
CA TRP A 198 -19.65 7.07 4.15
C TRP A 198 -18.83 7.18 2.86
N ALA A 199 -17.61 6.64 2.83
CA ALA A 199 -16.74 6.76 1.67
C ALA A 199 -17.10 5.80 0.52
N ARG A 200 -17.96 4.80 0.71
CA ARG A 200 -18.34 3.81 -0.32
C ARG A 200 -19.06 4.44 -1.52
N THR A 201 -19.83 5.50 -1.30
CA THR A 201 -20.52 6.21 -2.37
C THR A 201 -19.51 6.88 -3.30
N LEU A 202 -19.72 6.73 -4.61
CA LEU A 202 -18.84 7.34 -5.61
C LEU A 202 -19.01 8.87 -5.60
N PRO A 203 -17.97 9.67 -5.31
CA PRO A 203 -18.09 11.12 -5.18
C PRO A 203 -18.01 11.78 -6.56
N VAL A 204 -19.09 11.70 -7.35
CA VAL A 204 -19.13 12.17 -8.75
C VAL A 204 -19.14 13.70 -8.91
N ASP A 205 -19.60 14.41 -7.87
CA ASP A 205 -19.79 15.86 -7.86
C ASP A 205 -18.71 16.62 -7.07
N ASP A 206 -17.81 15.91 -6.38
CA ASP A 206 -16.70 16.51 -5.64
C ASP A 206 -15.35 16.08 -6.23
N ALA A 207 -14.78 16.93 -7.09
CA ALA A 207 -13.46 16.70 -7.66
C ALA A 207 -12.35 16.65 -6.60
N SER A 208 -12.55 17.27 -5.42
CA SER A 208 -11.59 17.25 -4.34
C SER A 208 -11.44 15.87 -3.70
N ALA A 209 -12.50 15.06 -3.72
CA ALA A 209 -12.53 13.68 -3.20
C ALA A 209 -11.61 12.70 -3.96
N TRP A 210 -11.02 13.14 -5.08
CA TRP A 210 -10.07 12.38 -5.89
C TRP A 210 -8.61 12.72 -5.57
N LEU A 211 -8.36 13.65 -4.66
CA LEU A 211 -7.01 13.89 -4.13
C LEU A 211 -6.53 12.70 -3.30
N PHE A 212 -5.22 12.40 -3.40
CA PHE A 212 -4.56 11.29 -2.71
C PHE A 212 -5.01 9.89 -3.15
N ASP A 213 -5.35 9.72 -4.43
CA ASP A 213 -5.56 8.41 -5.06
C ASP A 213 -6.59 7.49 -4.37
N ARG A 214 -7.86 7.82 -4.61
CA ARG A 214 -9.00 7.03 -4.14
C ARG A 214 -8.98 5.58 -4.64
N PRO A 215 -8.80 5.29 -5.95
CA PRO A 215 -8.87 3.91 -6.40
C PRO A 215 -7.80 3.01 -5.78
N SER A 216 -6.54 3.45 -5.66
CA SER A 216 -5.50 2.64 -5.01
C SER A 216 -5.78 2.41 -3.53
N THR A 217 -6.34 3.41 -2.83
CA THR A 217 -6.80 3.25 -1.44
C THR A 217 -7.78 2.09 -1.29
N LEU A 218 -8.77 1.99 -2.17
CA LEU A 218 -9.78 0.93 -2.15
C LEU A 218 -9.20 -0.42 -2.56
N PHE A 219 -8.33 -0.47 -3.58
CA PHE A 219 -7.64 -1.71 -3.96
C PHE A 219 -6.75 -2.24 -2.82
N LYS A 220 -6.03 -1.36 -2.11
CA LYS A 220 -5.20 -1.75 -0.95
C LYS A 220 -6.05 -2.28 0.22
N ALA A 221 -7.22 -1.68 0.47
CA ALA A 221 -8.19 -2.21 1.43
C ALA A 221 -8.70 -3.61 1.02
N TYR A 222 -8.96 -3.83 -0.28
CA TYR A 222 -9.28 -5.15 -0.81
C TYR A 222 -8.12 -6.15 -0.63
N VAL A 223 -6.88 -5.80 -0.96
CA VAL A 223 -5.70 -6.69 -0.82
C VAL A 223 -5.59 -7.23 0.60
N ARG A 224 -5.80 -6.39 1.61
CA ARG A 224 -5.69 -6.79 3.01
C ARG A 224 -6.86 -7.62 3.53
N THR A 225 -8.03 -7.55 2.90
CA THR A 225 -9.27 -8.10 3.49
C THR A 225 -9.93 -9.18 2.62
N GLY A 226 -9.64 -9.22 1.32
CA GLY A 226 -10.32 -10.08 0.34
C GLY A 226 -11.82 -9.76 0.16
N ARG A 227 -12.31 -8.64 0.71
CA ARG A 227 -13.74 -8.30 0.70
C ARG A 227 -14.20 -7.81 -0.67
N PHE A 228 -15.34 -8.35 -1.09
CA PHE A 228 -15.96 -8.02 -2.37
C PHE A 228 -16.38 -6.56 -2.49
N ASP A 229 -16.94 -5.95 -1.44
CA ASP A 229 -17.42 -4.56 -1.47
C ASP A 229 -16.29 -3.54 -1.66
N TYR A 230 -15.09 -3.79 -1.12
CA TYR A 230 -13.91 -2.99 -1.44
C TYR A 230 -13.48 -3.14 -2.89
N LEU A 231 -13.44 -4.38 -3.42
CA LEU A 231 -13.08 -4.60 -4.83
C LEU A 231 -14.07 -3.92 -5.79
N GLN A 232 -15.36 -4.03 -5.51
CA GLN A 232 -16.42 -3.39 -6.28
C GLN A 232 -16.26 -1.86 -6.27
N ALA A 233 -16.06 -1.26 -5.09
CA ALA A 233 -15.85 0.18 -4.98
C ALA A 233 -14.54 0.65 -5.65
N ALA A 234 -13.49 -0.18 -5.60
CA ALA A 234 -12.20 0.09 -6.23
C ALA A 234 -12.32 0.08 -7.76
N ASP A 235 -12.91 -0.96 -8.35
CA ASP A 235 -13.14 -1.03 -9.80
C ASP A 235 -14.01 0.14 -10.28
N LEU A 236 -15.13 0.42 -9.58
CA LEU A 236 -15.99 1.54 -9.93
C LEU A 236 -15.24 2.88 -9.87
N SER A 237 -14.44 3.09 -8.82
CA SER A 237 -13.64 4.32 -8.66
C SER A 237 -12.55 4.44 -9.72
N TYR A 238 -11.87 3.34 -10.05
CA TYR A 238 -10.86 3.28 -11.11
C TYR A 238 -11.46 3.63 -12.47
N ARG A 239 -12.60 3.03 -12.82
CA ARG A 239 -13.27 3.30 -14.10
C ARG A 239 -13.74 4.76 -14.20
N PHE A 240 -14.27 5.33 -13.11
CA PHE A 240 -14.59 6.75 -13.08
C PHE A 240 -13.33 7.61 -13.25
N TYR A 241 -12.25 7.28 -12.54
CA TYR A 241 -10.99 7.99 -12.64
C TYR A 241 -10.45 8.01 -14.08
N MET A 242 -10.32 6.83 -14.71
CA MET A 242 -9.78 6.68 -16.06
C MET A 242 -10.66 7.33 -17.15
N LYS A 243 -11.97 7.47 -16.91
CA LYS A 243 -12.91 8.20 -17.79
C LYS A 243 -12.54 9.68 -17.93
N TYR A 244 -11.93 10.28 -16.91
CA TYR A 244 -11.54 11.70 -16.93
C TYR A 244 -10.04 11.92 -17.18
N ILE A 245 -9.29 10.87 -17.51
CA ILE A 245 -7.91 11.01 -17.99
C ILE A 245 -7.95 11.41 -19.45
N ARG A 246 -7.44 12.61 -19.74
CA ARG A 246 -7.29 13.13 -21.09
C ARG A 246 -6.25 12.32 -21.86
N ARG A 247 -6.59 11.89 -23.07
CA ARG A 247 -5.73 11.01 -23.90
C ARG A 247 -5.00 11.74 -25.03
N ASP A 248 -5.59 12.82 -25.53
CA ASP A 248 -5.14 13.60 -26.67
C ASP A 248 -4.32 14.84 -26.26
N GLY A 249 -3.59 15.42 -27.22
CA GLY A 249 -2.83 16.66 -27.05
C GLY A 249 -1.42 16.46 -26.50
N PHE A 250 -0.81 17.55 -26.04
CA PHE A 250 0.52 17.55 -25.45
C PHE A 250 0.48 17.29 -23.93
N PRO A 251 1.42 16.52 -23.37
CA PRO A 251 1.51 16.26 -21.93
C PRO A 251 2.15 17.45 -21.17
N ILE A 252 1.57 18.64 -21.33
CA ILE A 252 1.96 19.89 -20.66
C ILE A 252 0.72 20.78 -20.52
N SER A 253 0.67 21.62 -19.50
CA SER A 253 -0.40 22.62 -19.34
C SER A 253 -0.37 23.65 -20.49
N PRO A 254 -1.52 24.08 -21.06
CA PRO A 254 -2.89 23.68 -20.70
C PRO A 254 -3.44 22.48 -21.50
N SER A 255 -2.67 21.90 -22.44
CA SER A 255 -3.15 20.78 -23.28
C SER A 255 -3.43 19.51 -22.46
N CYS A 256 -2.63 19.24 -21.44
CA CYS A 256 -2.94 18.26 -20.40
C CYS A 256 -3.19 16.80 -20.82
N ALA A 257 -2.52 16.29 -21.86
CA ALA A 257 -2.55 14.84 -22.12
C ALA A 257 -1.98 14.08 -20.91
N GLY A 258 -2.66 13.01 -20.49
CA GLY A 258 -2.35 12.28 -19.25
C GLY A 258 -2.88 12.94 -17.97
N GLY A 259 -3.47 14.13 -18.04
CA GLY A 259 -4.05 14.80 -16.89
C GLY A 259 -5.49 14.38 -16.60
N TRP A 260 -5.91 14.51 -15.34
CA TRP A 260 -7.28 14.26 -14.90
C TRP A 260 -8.09 15.56 -14.91
N LEU A 261 -9.16 15.61 -15.73
CA LEU A 261 -9.89 16.84 -16.06
C LEU A 261 -11.38 16.79 -15.68
N ARG A 262 -11.69 16.65 -14.38
CA ARG A 262 -13.06 16.76 -13.88
C ARG A 262 -13.32 18.11 -13.23
N GLY A 263 -14.40 18.77 -13.64
CA GLY A 263 -14.77 20.10 -13.16
C GLY A 263 -13.81 21.17 -13.67
N ASP A 264 -13.74 22.31 -12.96
CA ASP A 264 -12.89 23.46 -13.34
C ASP A 264 -11.44 23.32 -12.85
N LYS A 265 -10.96 22.09 -12.62
CA LYS A 265 -9.59 21.87 -12.14
C LYS A 265 -8.58 22.15 -13.25
N PRO A 266 -7.48 22.88 -12.96
CA PRO A 266 -6.40 23.05 -13.92
C PRO A 266 -5.69 21.71 -14.14
N CYS A 267 -4.72 21.70 -15.07
CA CYS A 267 -3.88 20.55 -15.37
C CYS A 267 -2.92 20.16 -14.23
N ASP A 268 -3.47 19.77 -13.09
CA ASP A 268 -2.74 19.60 -11.84
C ASP A 268 -2.31 18.15 -11.65
N VAL A 269 -1.00 17.93 -11.68
CA VAL A 269 -0.39 16.60 -11.57
C VAL A 269 -0.70 15.89 -10.25
N LYS A 270 -1.16 16.61 -9.22
CA LYS A 270 -1.59 15.99 -7.96
C LYS A 270 -2.80 15.04 -8.10
N TYR A 271 -3.44 15.00 -9.27
CA TYR A 271 -4.52 14.06 -9.61
C TYR A 271 -4.09 12.97 -10.62
N VAL A 272 -2.81 12.90 -10.98
CA VAL A 272 -2.30 11.97 -12.00
C VAL A 272 -1.67 10.77 -11.28
N TYR A 273 -2.34 9.62 -11.32
CA TYR A 273 -1.98 8.40 -10.58
C TYR A 273 -1.89 7.20 -11.53
N VAL A 274 -0.77 6.50 -11.50
CA VAL A 274 -0.51 5.26 -12.24
C VAL A 274 -0.65 4.02 -11.36
N GLU A 275 -0.44 4.12 -10.05
CA GLU A 275 -0.70 3.02 -9.11
C GLU A 275 -2.07 2.33 -9.33
N PRO A 276 -3.19 3.04 -9.57
CA PRO A 276 -4.47 2.36 -9.73
C PRO A 276 -4.58 1.60 -11.04
N ILE A 277 -3.81 1.97 -12.07
CA ILE A 277 -3.69 1.21 -13.33
C ILE A 277 -2.98 -0.12 -13.03
N LEU A 278 -1.83 -0.06 -12.35
CA LEU A 278 -1.06 -1.24 -11.94
C LEU A 278 -1.93 -2.23 -11.13
N LEU A 279 -2.67 -1.71 -10.15
CA LEU A 279 -3.54 -2.52 -9.29
C LEU A 279 -4.73 -3.09 -10.06
N ALA A 280 -5.40 -2.33 -10.94
CA ALA A 280 -6.50 -2.84 -11.75
C ALA A 280 -6.05 -3.96 -12.72
N VAL A 281 -4.91 -3.78 -13.40
CA VAL A 281 -4.31 -4.81 -14.25
C VAL A 281 -4.08 -6.10 -13.45
N ALA A 282 -3.51 -5.99 -12.26
CA ALA A 282 -3.12 -7.16 -11.48
C ALA A 282 -4.26 -7.83 -10.72
N LEU A 283 -5.29 -7.09 -10.31
CA LEU A 283 -6.36 -7.57 -9.42
C LEU A 283 -7.66 -7.90 -10.15
N THR A 284 -7.98 -7.24 -11.28
CA THR A 284 -9.17 -7.53 -12.09
C THR A 284 -8.84 -8.02 -13.50
N GLY A 285 -7.57 -7.90 -13.92
CA GLY A 285 -7.18 -8.21 -15.29
C GLY A 285 -7.58 -7.11 -16.28
N ASN A 286 -7.87 -5.90 -15.79
CA ASN A 286 -8.31 -4.78 -16.62
C ASN A 286 -7.12 -4.13 -17.35
N ASP A 287 -6.93 -4.53 -18.61
CA ASP A 287 -6.01 -3.92 -19.57
C ASP A 287 -6.74 -3.02 -20.59
N GLY A 288 -8.04 -2.74 -20.38
CA GLY A 288 -8.88 -2.07 -21.37
C GLY A 288 -9.05 -0.57 -21.16
N ASP A 289 -8.84 -0.06 -19.94
CA ASP A 289 -9.05 1.36 -19.61
C ASP A 289 -7.78 2.21 -19.73
N HIS A 290 -6.64 1.62 -20.11
CA HIS A 290 -5.36 2.30 -20.33
C HIS A 290 -4.59 1.73 -21.54
N ASP A 291 -3.61 2.47 -22.01
CA ASP A 291 -2.62 2.03 -22.98
C ASP A 291 -1.24 2.63 -22.66
N GLN A 292 -0.19 2.16 -23.35
CA GLN A 292 1.17 2.64 -23.15
C GLN A 292 1.32 4.15 -23.40
N ALA A 293 0.59 4.69 -24.38
CA ALA A 293 0.65 6.12 -24.72
C ALA A 293 0.09 6.98 -23.59
N THR A 294 -0.99 6.53 -22.95
CA THR A 294 -1.60 7.19 -21.78
C THR A 294 -0.62 7.23 -20.62
N VAL A 295 -0.02 6.10 -20.26
CA VAL A 295 0.94 6.03 -19.14
C VAL A 295 2.15 6.94 -19.42
N ARG A 296 2.68 6.91 -20.65
CA ARG A 296 3.75 7.81 -21.07
C ARG A 296 3.35 9.28 -20.95
N ASN A 297 2.14 9.65 -21.36
CA ASN A 297 1.64 11.01 -21.24
C ASN A 297 1.52 11.43 -19.77
N MET A 298 1.02 10.55 -18.90
CA MET A 298 0.95 10.79 -17.45
C MET A 298 2.33 11.06 -16.85
N MET A 299 3.34 10.24 -17.17
CA MET A 299 4.71 10.41 -16.66
C MET A 299 5.41 11.62 -17.27
N THR A 300 5.18 11.90 -18.54
CA THR A 300 5.70 13.11 -19.19
C THR A 300 5.07 14.37 -18.57
N LEU A 301 3.78 14.34 -18.25
CA LEU A 301 3.09 15.44 -17.60
C LEU A 301 3.64 15.69 -16.19
N TRP A 302 3.87 14.63 -15.40
CA TRP A 302 4.59 14.72 -14.13
C TRP A 302 5.99 15.33 -14.30
N GLY A 303 6.72 14.91 -15.33
CA GLY A 303 8.05 15.45 -15.67
C GLY A 303 8.04 16.93 -16.08
N ASN A 304 6.90 17.43 -16.57
CA ASN A 304 6.68 18.83 -16.94
C ASN A 304 6.07 19.68 -15.82
N GLY A 305 5.60 19.07 -14.72
CA GLY A 305 4.95 19.74 -13.59
C GLY A 305 3.45 20.05 -13.79
N GLY A 306 2.93 19.87 -15.01
CA GLY A 306 1.56 20.26 -15.36
C GLY A 306 1.32 21.75 -15.17
N TRP A 307 0.36 22.10 -14.31
CA TRP A 307 0.07 23.47 -13.88
C TRP A 307 1.06 23.99 -12.82
N ASN A 308 1.79 23.10 -12.15
CA ASN A 308 2.79 23.46 -11.14
C ASN A 308 4.15 23.69 -11.79
N THR A 309 5.13 24.09 -10.96
CA THR A 309 6.53 24.19 -11.41
C THR A 309 7.08 22.81 -11.78
N ARG A 310 7.99 22.79 -12.76
CA ARG A 310 8.68 21.58 -13.18
C ARG A 310 9.47 21.00 -11.99
N PRO A 311 9.35 19.69 -11.69
CA PRO A 311 10.11 19.08 -10.61
C PRO A 311 11.62 19.11 -10.90
N GLY A 312 12.41 19.21 -9.84
CA GLY A 312 13.87 19.33 -9.92
C GLY A 312 14.52 19.37 -8.53
N PRO A 313 15.85 19.49 -8.47
CA PRO A 313 16.57 19.62 -7.20
C PRO A 313 16.16 20.90 -6.46
N TYR A 314 16.08 20.83 -5.14
CA TYR A 314 15.84 21.99 -4.28
C TYR A 314 17.15 22.75 -4.03
N THR A 315 17.37 23.85 -4.76
CA THR A 315 18.68 24.52 -4.84
C THR A 315 18.72 25.91 -4.22
N LYS A 316 17.57 26.48 -3.84
CA LYS A 316 17.48 27.77 -3.17
C LYS A 316 16.28 27.81 -2.21
N PRO A 317 16.34 28.57 -1.09
CA PRO A 317 15.24 28.64 -0.12
C PRO A 317 13.93 29.20 -0.69
N SER A 318 14.04 30.01 -1.76
CA SER A 318 12.93 30.65 -2.48
C SER A 318 12.31 29.77 -3.58
N GLN A 319 12.74 28.51 -3.70
CA GLN A 319 12.17 27.58 -4.66
C GLN A 319 10.86 27.01 -4.14
N TYR A 320 9.85 26.94 -5.01
CA TYR A 320 8.61 26.26 -4.69
C TYR A 320 8.84 24.77 -4.48
N PHE A 321 8.34 24.24 -3.37
CA PHE A 321 8.42 22.82 -3.04
C PHE A 321 7.26 22.47 -2.12
N THR A 322 6.56 21.39 -2.45
CA THR A 322 5.63 20.73 -1.54
C THR A 322 5.95 19.25 -1.50
N GLU A 323 5.83 18.68 -0.31
CA GLU A 323 6.12 17.29 -0.05
C GLU A 323 5.19 16.38 -0.87
N ARG A 324 3.95 16.82 -1.09
CA ARG A 324 2.98 16.15 -1.95
C ARG A 324 3.47 15.98 -3.39
N LEU A 325 3.98 17.04 -4.03
CA LEU A 325 4.45 16.95 -5.42
C LEU A 325 5.71 16.09 -5.54
N ALA A 326 6.61 16.20 -4.57
CA ALA A 326 7.83 15.43 -4.52
C ALA A 326 7.53 13.93 -4.31
N GLY A 327 6.69 13.63 -3.32
CA GLY A 327 6.33 12.27 -2.92
C GLY A 327 5.42 11.54 -3.89
N LEU A 328 4.26 12.12 -4.23
CA LEU A 328 3.33 11.48 -5.18
C LEU A 328 4.00 11.30 -6.54
N GLY A 329 4.71 12.31 -7.05
CA GLY A 329 5.40 12.14 -8.33
C GLY A 329 6.50 11.07 -8.30
N LEU A 330 7.11 10.79 -7.13
CA LEU A 330 8.01 9.64 -6.98
C LEU A 330 7.23 8.33 -7.06
N LEU A 331 6.17 8.19 -6.25
CA LEU A 331 5.34 6.98 -6.21
C LEU A 331 4.78 6.65 -7.60
N GLU A 332 4.22 7.62 -8.31
CA GLU A 332 3.60 7.34 -9.60
C GLU A 332 4.62 6.97 -10.68
N THR A 333 5.84 7.52 -10.59
CA THR A 333 6.95 7.08 -11.46
C THR A 333 7.37 5.65 -11.12
N VAL A 334 7.39 5.26 -9.83
CA VAL A 334 7.63 3.88 -9.42
C VAL A 334 6.55 2.96 -9.98
N SER A 335 5.27 3.31 -9.83
CA SER A 335 4.14 2.54 -10.36
C SER A 335 4.19 2.40 -11.88
N ALA A 336 4.61 3.44 -12.61
CA ALA A 336 4.80 3.37 -14.06
C ALA A 336 5.93 2.44 -14.47
N TYR A 337 7.06 2.48 -13.76
CA TYR A 337 8.15 1.53 -13.97
C TYR A 337 7.67 0.10 -13.67
N GLU A 338 7.00 -0.13 -12.54
CA GLU A 338 6.48 -1.44 -12.16
C GLU A 338 5.46 -2.01 -13.16
N LEU A 339 4.70 -1.15 -13.83
CA LEU A 339 3.74 -1.50 -14.87
C LEU A 339 4.41 -1.82 -16.22
N THR A 340 5.41 -1.04 -16.61
CA THR A 340 5.93 -1.03 -18.00
C THR A 340 7.34 -1.60 -18.17
N GLY A 341 8.17 -1.53 -17.13
CA GLY A 341 9.60 -1.80 -17.18
C GLY A 341 10.41 -0.73 -17.93
N ASP A 342 9.84 0.45 -18.19
CA ASP A 342 10.50 1.51 -18.96
C ASP A 342 11.77 2.03 -18.23
N PRO A 343 12.97 1.92 -18.85
CA PRO A 343 14.20 2.40 -18.22
C PRO A 343 14.22 3.92 -17.98
N ASP A 344 13.42 4.71 -18.70
CA ASP A 344 13.33 6.16 -18.48
C ASP A 344 12.65 6.46 -17.14
N ASP A 345 11.62 5.69 -16.75
CA ASP A 345 10.98 5.82 -15.45
C ASP A 345 11.95 5.42 -14.33
N LEU A 346 12.75 4.35 -14.52
CA LEU A 346 13.81 3.98 -13.58
C LEU A 346 14.86 5.09 -13.40
N ALA A 347 15.24 5.77 -14.48
CA ALA A 347 16.16 6.91 -14.42
C ALA A 347 15.55 8.08 -13.62
N ARG A 348 14.27 8.42 -13.87
CA ARG A 348 13.53 9.47 -13.13
C ARG A 348 13.39 9.16 -11.65
N ILE A 349 13.16 7.89 -11.28
CA ILE A 349 13.14 7.44 -9.88
C ILE A 349 14.49 7.75 -9.21
N LYS A 350 15.60 7.31 -9.82
CA LYS A 350 16.96 7.52 -9.29
C LYS A 350 17.33 8.99 -9.16
N GLU A 351 16.92 9.80 -10.13
CA GLU A 351 17.14 11.25 -10.13
C GLU A 351 16.40 11.91 -8.97
N ARG A 352 15.11 11.61 -8.80
CA ARG A 352 14.29 12.18 -7.72
C ARG A 352 14.73 11.73 -6.32
N ILE A 353 15.17 10.48 -6.16
CA ILE A 353 15.83 10.02 -4.92
C ILE A 353 17.05 10.89 -4.64
N GLY A 354 17.87 11.18 -5.66
CA GLY A 354 19.05 12.04 -5.51
C GLY A 354 18.69 13.47 -5.09
N TRP A 355 17.63 14.05 -5.66
CA TRP A 355 17.15 15.37 -5.27
C TRP A 355 16.69 15.42 -3.81
N LEU A 356 15.93 14.42 -3.37
CA LEU A 356 15.43 14.34 -1.99
C LEU A 356 16.54 14.11 -0.97
N ASP A 357 17.50 13.26 -1.30
CA ASP A 357 18.68 12.98 -0.46
C ASP A 357 19.54 14.24 -0.32
N GLU A 358 19.77 14.96 -1.41
CA GLU A 358 20.52 16.22 -1.38
C GLU A 358 19.77 17.33 -0.64
N HIS A 359 18.45 17.45 -0.83
CA HIS A 359 17.62 18.43 -0.12
C HIS A 359 17.66 18.24 1.40
N GLN A 360 17.59 17.00 1.88
CA GLN A 360 17.66 16.71 3.31
C GLN A 360 19.07 16.93 3.88
N ARG A 361 20.12 16.47 3.16
CA ARG A 361 21.51 16.54 3.66
C ARG A 361 22.16 17.91 3.53
N ASN A 362 21.86 18.63 2.45
CA ASN A 362 22.53 19.85 2.02
C ASN A 362 21.51 20.94 1.65
N ASN A 363 20.57 21.20 2.56
CA ASN A 363 19.54 22.20 2.35
C ASN A 363 20.16 23.60 2.06
N PRO A 364 19.70 24.32 1.02
CA PRO A 364 20.29 25.59 0.61
C PRO A 364 20.02 26.76 1.58
N ASP A 365 19.27 26.54 2.66
CA ASP A 365 18.99 27.56 3.68
C ASP A 365 20.10 27.74 4.73
N GLN A 366 21.16 26.93 4.68
CA GLN A 366 22.32 27.00 5.58
C GLN A 366 21.98 26.75 7.07
N LEU A 367 20.81 26.20 7.37
CA LEU A 367 20.39 25.88 8.74
C LEU A 367 20.85 24.48 9.22
N GLY A 368 21.58 23.75 8.37
CA GLY A 368 22.11 22.42 8.67
C GLY A 368 21.11 21.29 8.44
N ASN A 369 21.56 20.04 8.57
CA ASN A 369 20.71 18.87 8.39
C ASN A 369 19.97 18.52 9.70
N ASP A 370 18.65 18.70 9.72
CA ASP A 370 17.78 18.30 10.84
C ASP A 370 17.01 16.99 10.57
N GLY A 371 17.16 16.42 9.38
CA GLY A 371 16.45 15.22 8.93
C GLY A 371 15.11 15.49 8.22
N SER A 372 14.71 16.73 8.00
CA SER A 372 13.50 17.08 7.23
C SER A 372 13.80 17.52 5.80
N TRP A 373 12.80 17.49 4.93
CA TRP A 373 12.86 18.13 3.60
C TRP A 373 12.50 19.62 3.70
N ARG A 374 13.29 20.36 4.50
CA ARG A 374 12.94 21.71 4.94
C ARG A 374 12.71 22.67 3.78
N ASN A 375 11.56 23.33 3.76
CA ASN A 375 11.10 24.27 2.75
C ASN A 375 10.51 25.54 3.42
N SER A 376 9.98 26.44 2.58
CA SER A 376 9.36 27.70 3.00
C SER A 376 7.88 27.49 3.30
N TRP A 377 7.42 27.95 4.47
CA TRP A 377 5.98 28.01 4.77
C TRP A 377 5.24 28.91 3.78
N ASN A 378 5.77 30.11 3.51
CA ASN A 378 5.11 31.08 2.63
C ASN A 378 4.88 30.48 1.23
N LEU A 379 5.93 29.89 0.63
CA LEU A 379 5.80 29.27 -0.70
C LEU A 379 4.93 28.01 -0.67
N HIS A 380 4.93 27.26 0.43
CA HIS A 380 4.09 26.08 0.60
C HIS A 380 2.60 26.45 0.53
N GLU A 381 2.23 27.59 1.11
CA GLU A 381 0.87 28.16 1.05
C GLU A 381 0.62 29.06 -0.18
N ASN A 382 1.51 29.03 -1.17
CA ASN A 382 1.45 29.82 -2.41
C ASN A 382 1.50 31.35 -2.20
N ASP A 383 2.09 31.80 -1.09
CA ASP A 383 2.45 33.20 -0.86
C ASP A 383 3.84 33.55 -1.45
N SER A 384 4.19 34.83 -1.44
CA SER A 384 5.51 35.32 -1.85
C SER A 384 6.57 34.97 -0.81
N TRP A 385 7.73 34.52 -1.30
CA TRP A 385 8.87 34.28 -0.43
C TRP A 385 9.40 35.57 0.16
N ASN A 386 9.49 35.64 1.49
CA ASN A 386 10.12 36.72 2.23
C ASN A 386 11.00 36.14 3.34
N PRO A 387 12.35 36.24 3.26
CA PRO A 387 13.24 35.64 4.26
C PRO A 387 13.06 36.21 5.67
N GLU A 388 12.48 37.41 5.85
CA GLU A 388 12.26 38.02 7.16
C GLU A 388 11.04 37.44 7.90
N THR A 389 10.07 36.91 7.16
CA THR A 389 8.82 36.37 7.72
C THR A 389 8.64 34.88 7.46
N ASP A 390 9.48 34.27 6.62
CA ASP A 390 9.40 32.86 6.27
C ASP A 390 9.69 31.95 7.47
N VAL A 391 8.82 30.98 7.70
CA VAL A 391 9.01 29.96 8.73
C VAL A 391 9.59 28.71 8.06
N ARG A 392 10.91 28.55 8.15
CA ARG A 392 11.62 27.38 7.61
C ARG A 392 11.22 26.13 8.38
N GLY A 393 10.66 25.15 7.69
CA GLY A 393 10.15 23.94 8.33
C GLY A 393 9.75 22.89 7.31
N SER A 394 8.89 21.97 7.72
CA SER A 394 8.27 20.98 6.84
C SER A 394 6.92 20.57 7.41
N SER A 395 5.98 20.21 6.53
CA SER A 395 4.69 19.68 6.93
C SER A 395 4.83 18.18 7.28
N PRO A 396 4.62 17.78 8.55
CA PRO A 396 4.71 16.38 8.94
C PRO A 396 3.81 15.47 8.11
N TRP A 397 2.54 15.84 7.95
CA TRP A 397 1.57 14.98 7.27
C TRP A 397 1.79 14.94 5.76
N MET A 398 2.16 16.06 5.12
CA MET A 398 2.46 15.99 3.69
C MET A 398 3.75 15.22 3.40
N SER A 399 4.72 15.22 4.32
CA SER A 399 5.95 14.42 4.23
C SER A 399 5.70 12.92 4.21
N GLU A 400 4.52 12.45 4.66
CA GLU A 400 4.10 11.05 4.45
C GLU A 400 4.16 10.67 2.97
N ASN A 401 3.78 11.56 2.05
CA ASN A 401 3.81 11.28 0.62
C ASN A 401 5.24 11.00 0.14
N ILE A 402 6.25 11.72 0.69
CA ILE A 402 7.65 11.47 0.38
C ILE A 402 8.08 10.12 0.94
N VAL A 403 7.74 9.83 2.20
CA VAL A 403 8.05 8.55 2.82
C VAL A 403 7.45 7.39 2.04
N ASP A 404 6.20 7.50 1.60
CA ASP A 404 5.53 6.45 0.84
C ASP A 404 6.17 6.25 -0.55
N GLY A 405 6.44 7.35 -1.27
CA GLY A 405 7.19 7.28 -2.52
C GLY A 405 8.58 6.67 -2.36
N LEU A 406 9.31 7.01 -1.29
CA LEU A 406 10.61 6.44 -0.96
C LEU A 406 10.52 4.96 -0.57
N TRP A 407 9.49 4.57 0.18
CA TRP A 407 9.25 3.17 0.53
C TRP A 407 9.06 2.31 -0.72
N HIS A 408 8.16 2.72 -1.62
CA HIS A 408 7.95 2.04 -2.89
C HIS A 408 9.21 2.04 -3.77
N ALA A 409 9.93 3.17 -3.85
CA ALA A 409 11.18 3.25 -4.59
C ALA A 409 12.25 2.30 -4.03
N TRP A 410 12.35 2.14 -2.70
CA TRP A 410 13.29 1.21 -2.08
C TRP A 410 12.95 -0.25 -2.40
N LEU A 411 11.67 -0.63 -2.40
CA LEU A 411 11.24 -1.98 -2.75
C LEU A 411 11.65 -2.41 -4.16
N VAL A 412 11.73 -1.45 -5.07
CA VAL A 412 12.05 -1.67 -6.48
C VAL A 412 13.55 -1.52 -6.77
N THR A 413 14.22 -0.55 -6.14
CA THR A 413 15.60 -0.18 -6.49
C THR A 413 16.65 -0.67 -5.50
N GLY A 414 16.27 -0.87 -4.24
CA GLY A 414 17.21 -1.08 -3.14
C GLY A 414 18.17 0.08 -2.91
N ASP A 415 17.85 1.29 -3.37
CA ASP A 415 18.76 2.45 -3.28
C ASP A 415 19.15 2.74 -1.83
N ALA A 416 20.46 2.67 -1.56
CA ALA A 416 21.02 2.77 -0.22
C ALA A 416 20.86 4.17 0.42
N ARG A 417 20.51 5.20 -0.37
CA ARG A 417 20.22 6.53 0.14
C ARG A 417 18.88 6.61 0.87
N ILE A 418 17.96 5.68 0.61
CA ILE A 418 16.59 5.74 1.14
C ILE A 418 16.51 5.45 2.65
N PRO A 419 17.08 4.36 3.19
CA PRO A 419 16.96 4.08 4.62
C PRO A 419 17.48 5.22 5.53
N PRO A 420 18.63 5.87 5.24
CA PRO A 420 19.06 7.06 5.98
C PRO A 420 18.05 8.21 5.93
N MET A 421 17.43 8.48 4.78
CA MET A 421 16.41 9.53 4.68
C MET A 421 15.19 9.27 5.58
N LEU A 422 14.71 8.02 5.57
CA LEU A 422 13.54 7.61 6.36
C LEU A 422 13.82 7.67 7.87
N THR A 423 14.98 7.17 8.31
CA THR A 423 15.37 7.22 9.72
C THR A 423 15.64 8.67 10.18
N ALA A 424 16.27 9.50 9.34
CA ALA A 424 16.49 10.91 9.65
C ALA A 424 15.16 11.66 9.84
N PHE A 425 14.18 11.42 8.97
CA PHE A 425 12.85 12.04 9.10
C PHE A 425 12.08 11.51 10.32
N GLY A 426 12.14 10.22 10.64
CA GLY A 426 11.55 9.69 11.87
C GLY A 426 12.14 10.33 13.15
N ARG A 427 13.46 10.54 13.19
CA ARG A 427 14.14 11.25 14.28
C ARG A 427 13.80 12.74 14.33
N TYR A 428 13.54 13.35 13.18
CA TYR A 428 13.05 14.72 13.10
C TYR A 428 11.64 14.82 13.69
N LEU A 429 10.72 13.96 13.26
CA LEU A 429 9.35 13.92 13.78
C LEU A 429 9.31 13.74 15.29
N GLU A 430 10.08 12.79 15.84
CA GLU A 430 10.10 12.58 17.29
C GLU A 430 10.60 13.79 18.09
N ARG A 431 11.45 14.63 17.50
CA ARG A 431 12.02 15.81 18.17
C ARG A 431 11.20 17.08 17.96
N TYR A 432 10.60 17.25 16.78
CA TYR A 432 10.03 18.54 16.35
C TYR A 432 8.63 18.44 15.73
N GLY A 433 8.17 17.23 15.41
CA GLY A 433 6.92 17.02 14.67
C GLY A 433 5.66 17.01 15.53
N TRP A 434 5.77 16.67 16.82
CA TRP A 434 4.63 16.50 17.72
C TRP A 434 4.42 17.71 18.63
N ILE A 435 3.15 18.08 18.88
CA ILE A 435 2.81 19.14 19.83
C ILE A 435 2.98 18.59 21.25
N ASP A 436 3.62 19.37 22.12
CA ASP A 436 3.72 19.03 23.55
C ASP A 436 2.34 19.08 24.21
N ALA A 437 2.04 18.12 25.09
CA ALA A 437 0.77 18.07 25.81
C ALA A 437 0.55 19.32 26.67
N ASP A 438 1.62 19.96 27.16
CA ASP A 438 1.53 21.19 27.95
C ASP A 438 1.01 22.39 27.12
N LEU A 439 1.06 22.31 25.79
CA LEU A 439 0.49 23.32 24.89
C LEU A 439 -0.99 23.07 24.58
N LEU A 440 -1.52 21.87 24.89
CA LEU A 440 -2.89 21.46 24.61
C LEU A 440 -3.81 21.82 25.77
N VAL A 441 -3.91 23.11 26.06
CA VAL A 441 -4.70 23.66 27.17
C VAL A 441 -5.67 24.73 26.67
N PRO A 442 -6.87 24.88 27.25
CA PRO A 442 -7.83 25.89 26.80
C PRO A 442 -7.23 27.31 26.71
N PRO A 443 -7.48 28.06 25.63
CA PRO A 443 -8.34 27.75 24.47
C PRO A 443 -7.67 26.96 23.33
N HIS A 444 -6.43 26.50 23.51
CA HIS A 444 -5.53 25.95 22.49
C HIS A 444 -5.48 24.41 22.49
N ASP A 445 -6.63 23.74 22.44
CA ASP A 445 -6.67 22.30 22.12
C ASP A 445 -7.14 22.13 20.66
N TRP A 446 -6.18 22.02 19.74
CA TRP A 446 -6.45 21.91 18.30
C TRP A 446 -6.95 20.54 17.85
N ARG A 447 -7.07 19.57 18.77
CA ARG A 447 -7.48 18.20 18.43
C ARG A 447 -8.96 18.12 18.13
N ASN A 448 -9.32 17.12 17.33
CA ASN A 448 -10.71 16.73 17.23
C ASN A 448 -11.15 16.06 18.55
N SER A 449 -12.35 16.39 19.02
CA SER A 449 -12.87 15.82 20.28
C SER A 449 -12.97 14.29 20.24
N CYS A 450 -13.11 13.70 19.05
CA CYS A 450 -13.14 12.24 18.86
C CYS A 450 -11.82 11.53 19.23
N SER A 451 -10.70 12.26 19.29
CA SER A 451 -9.36 11.71 19.57
C SER A 451 -9.15 11.43 21.05
N GLY A 452 -9.99 11.97 21.92
CA GLY A 452 -9.94 11.77 23.36
C GLY A 452 -8.72 12.41 24.04
N PRO A 453 -8.62 12.30 25.37
CA PRO A 453 -7.58 12.97 26.16
C PRO A 453 -6.16 12.50 25.83
N ASP A 454 -5.99 11.23 25.48
CA ASP A 454 -4.70 10.63 25.09
C ASP A 454 -4.38 10.79 23.59
N GLY A 455 -5.25 11.48 22.84
CA GLY A 455 -5.09 11.76 21.43
C GLY A 455 -3.79 12.50 21.15
N GLN A 456 -3.00 12.01 20.19
CA GLN A 456 -1.80 12.68 19.72
C GLN A 456 -2.17 13.78 18.72
N ILE A 457 -1.26 14.71 18.46
CA ILE A 457 -1.38 15.66 17.36
C ILE A 457 0.03 16.08 16.93
N ALA A 458 0.26 16.03 15.62
CA ALA A 458 1.43 16.63 15.00
C ALA A 458 1.16 18.10 14.69
N TRP A 459 2.21 18.90 14.64
CA TRP A 459 2.11 20.24 14.07
C TRP A 459 1.65 20.16 12.61
N TYR A 460 0.82 21.10 12.17
CA TYR A 460 0.52 21.26 10.75
C TYR A 460 1.78 21.60 9.95
N TRP A 461 2.60 22.48 10.53
CA TRP A 461 3.94 22.85 10.09
C TRP A 461 4.91 22.71 11.25
N SER A 462 5.98 21.93 11.07
CA SER A 462 6.99 21.69 12.10
C SER A 462 8.31 22.36 11.73
N SER A 463 9.11 22.72 12.73
CA SER A 463 10.43 23.31 12.51
C SER A 463 11.36 23.03 13.67
N SER A 464 12.63 22.79 13.36
CA SER A 464 13.73 22.72 14.34
C SER A 464 14.30 24.10 14.72
N HIS A 465 13.89 25.16 14.01
CA HIS A 465 14.44 26.51 14.16
C HIS A 465 13.39 27.57 14.53
N ALA A 466 12.11 27.33 14.24
CA ALA A 466 11.04 28.26 14.57
C ALA A 466 10.71 28.23 16.07
N SER A 467 10.34 29.39 16.61
CA SER A 467 9.81 29.47 17.97
C SER A 467 8.44 28.79 18.07
N THR A 468 8.10 28.25 19.25
CA THR A 468 6.76 27.74 19.53
C THR A 468 5.67 28.75 19.21
N LYS A 469 5.90 30.05 19.46
CA LYS A 469 4.94 31.11 19.13
C LYS A 469 4.64 31.15 17.63
N ALA A 470 5.66 31.07 16.78
CA ALA A 470 5.49 31.09 15.33
C ALA A 470 4.74 29.83 14.84
N LEU A 471 5.08 28.65 15.39
CA LEU A 471 4.39 27.40 15.09
C LEU A 471 2.93 27.43 15.55
N SER A 472 2.65 27.94 16.75
CA SER A 472 1.29 28.14 17.24
C SER A 472 0.50 29.11 16.37
N THR A 473 1.10 30.18 15.85
CA THR A 473 0.40 31.08 14.91
C THR A 473 -0.05 30.36 13.64
N ILE A 474 0.82 29.52 13.06
CA ILE A 474 0.46 28.68 11.91
C ILE A 474 -0.62 27.65 12.29
N GLN A 475 -0.48 27.03 13.45
CA GLN A 475 -1.41 26.02 13.95
C GLN A 475 -2.81 26.62 14.17
N GLU A 476 -2.90 27.85 14.65
CA GLU A 476 -4.18 28.56 14.83
C GLU A 476 -4.86 28.91 13.52
N SER A 477 -4.11 29.19 12.45
CA SER A 477 -4.69 29.56 11.16
C SER A 477 -5.10 28.35 10.33
N GLU A 478 -4.22 27.34 10.23
CA GLU A 478 -4.39 26.23 9.27
C GLU A 478 -4.43 24.84 9.93
N GLY A 479 -4.04 24.74 11.20
CA GLY A 479 -3.75 23.46 11.84
C GLY A 479 -4.89 22.82 12.64
N TRP A 480 -6.04 23.46 12.76
CA TRP A 480 -7.19 22.87 13.47
C TRP A 480 -7.50 21.46 12.95
N TYR A 481 -7.60 20.51 13.87
CA TYR A 481 -7.84 19.10 13.60
C TYR A 481 -6.72 18.39 12.83
N SER A 482 -5.46 18.85 12.95
CA SER A 482 -4.30 18.17 12.36
C SER A 482 -4.11 16.73 12.86
N ASP A 483 -4.72 16.35 13.98
CA ASP A 483 -4.79 14.97 14.45
C ASP A 483 -5.58 14.04 13.52
N ALA A 484 -6.42 14.60 12.63
CA ALA A 484 -7.02 13.86 11.53
C ALA A 484 -5.98 13.27 10.56
N HIS A 485 -4.73 13.76 10.60
CA HIS A 485 -3.61 13.26 9.80
C HIS A 485 -2.73 12.23 10.53
N ASN A 486 -3.02 11.89 11.78
CA ASN A 486 -2.18 10.96 12.54
C ASN A 486 -2.19 9.53 11.97
N VAL A 487 -3.27 9.13 11.30
CA VAL A 487 -3.42 7.78 10.73
C VAL A 487 -2.32 7.53 9.71
N GLU A 488 -2.10 8.45 8.78
CA GLU A 488 -1.02 8.34 7.79
C GLU A 488 0.36 8.66 8.36
N LEU A 489 0.45 9.52 9.38
CA LEU A 489 1.72 9.75 10.08
C LEU A 489 2.28 8.49 10.77
N THR A 490 1.47 7.43 10.93
CA THR A 490 1.99 6.13 11.37
C THR A 490 3.00 5.54 10.39
N LEU A 491 2.92 5.84 9.08
CA LEU A 491 3.85 5.34 8.07
C LEU A 491 5.27 5.89 8.23
N PRO A 492 5.51 7.22 8.28
CA PRO A 492 6.84 7.78 8.61
C PRO A 492 7.50 7.16 9.84
N VAL A 493 6.75 6.99 10.93
CA VAL A 493 7.29 6.44 12.18
C VAL A 493 7.61 4.94 12.02
N ALA A 494 6.73 4.17 11.38
CA ALA A 494 6.93 2.74 11.17
C ALA A 494 8.07 2.43 10.19
N ALA A 495 8.18 3.21 9.11
CA ALA A 495 9.26 3.10 8.14
C ALA A 495 10.61 3.44 8.79
N ALA A 496 10.67 4.50 9.60
CA ALA A 496 11.85 4.82 10.39
C ALA A 496 12.21 3.68 11.36
N TRP A 497 11.24 3.15 12.11
CA TRP A 497 11.46 2.01 13.03
C TRP A 497 12.06 0.80 12.31
N TYR A 498 11.54 0.47 11.13
CA TYR A 498 11.97 -0.67 10.32
C TYR A 498 13.45 -0.58 9.90
N PHE A 499 13.98 0.62 9.67
CA PHE A 499 15.38 0.85 9.28
C PHE A 499 16.30 1.31 10.43
N GLU A 500 15.74 1.72 11.57
CA GLU A 500 16.49 2.25 12.72
C GLU A 500 17.24 1.15 13.47
N ARG A 501 18.55 1.35 13.68
CA ARG A 501 19.41 0.41 14.42
C ARG A 501 19.87 0.97 15.77
N ASP A 502 19.76 2.27 16.00
CA ASP A 502 20.07 2.87 17.28
C ASP A 502 19.00 2.46 18.32
N PRO A 503 19.36 1.73 19.38
CA PRO A 503 18.37 1.21 20.33
C PRO A 503 17.55 2.28 21.04
N GLN A 504 18.12 3.47 21.27
CA GLN A 504 17.42 4.57 21.93
C GLN A 504 16.39 5.20 20.99
N GLN A 505 16.78 5.45 19.72
CA GLN A 505 15.88 5.97 18.70
C GLN A 505 14.78 4.96 18.37
N SER A 506 15.13 3.67 18.22
CA SER A 506 14.15 2.60 18.07
C SER A 506 13.15 2.65 19.23
N ALA A 507 13.62 2.67 20.48
CA ALA A 507 12.72 2.72 21.64
C ALA A 507 11.79 3.94 21.64
N ALA A 508 12.25 5.11 21.17
CA ALA A 508 11.41 6.29 21.00
C ALA A 508 10.32 6.08 19.94
N LEU A 509 10.70 5.62 18.74
CA LEU A 509 9.77 5.34 17.65
C LEU A 509 8.72 4.28 18.04
N LYS A 510 9.11 3.24 18.79
CA LYS A 510 8.17 2.23 19.32
C LYS A 510 7.15 2.85 20.27
N ARG A 511 7.58 3.72 21.19
CA ARG A 511 6.66 4.44 22.08
C ARG A 511 5.73 5.34 21.29
N ARG A 512 6.21 6.00 20.24
CA ARG A 512 5.36 6.80 19.35
C ARG A 512 4.31 5.96 18.65
N LEU A 513 4.69 4.82 18.07
CA LEU A 513 3.75 3.90 17.42
C LEU A 513 2.67 3.43 18.39
N GLN A 514 3.02 3.13 19.64
CA GLN A 514 2.05 2.77 20.68
C GLN A 514 1.08 3.91 20.99
N LYS A 515 1.54 5.17 21.02
CA LYS A 515 0.63 6.31 21.21
C LYS A 515 -0.29 6.54 20.01
N LEU A 516 0.22 6.31 18.78
CA LEU A 516 -0.54 6.51 17.56
C LEU A 516 -1.64 5.47 17.33
N THR A 517 -1.67 4.34 18.08
CA THR A 517 -2.79 3.39 17.98
C THR A 517 -4.13 4.01 18.33
N SER A 518 -4.16 5.08 19.15
CA SER A 518 -5.38 5.82 19.46
C SER A 518 -5.98 6.54 18.24
N SER A 519 -5.17 6.77 17.19
CA SER A 519 -5.62 7.43 15.97
C SER A 519 -6.54 6.55 15.12
N TYR A 520 -6.55 5.22 15.36
CA TYR A 520 -7.52 4.30 14.77
C TYR A 520 -8.87 4.29 15.52
N SER A 521 -9.29 5.45 16.02
CA SER A 521 -10.57 5.66 16.70
C SER A 521 -11.73 5.54 15.71
N VAL A 522 -12.62 4.57 15.91
CA VAL A 522 -13.85 4.41 15.11
C VAL A 522 -14.75 5.65 15.25
N ALA A 523 -14.72 6.35 16.38
CA ALA A 523 -15.43 7.62 16.53
C ALA A 523 -14.88 8.70 15.59
N CYS A 524 -13.55 8.78 15.41
CA CYS A 524 -12.95 9.68 14.45
C CYS A 524 -13.15 9.25 12.99
N ALA A 525 -13.33 7.96 12.74
CA ALA A 525 -13.60 7.42 11.41
C ALA A 525 -14.95 7.86 10.84
N THR A 526 -15.91 8.31 11.66
CA THR A 526 -17.23 8.74 11.17
C THR A 526 -17.24 10.18 10.63
N VAL A 527 -16.20 10.96 10.91
CA VAL A 527 -16.08 12.35 10.45
C VAL A 527 -15.86 12.38 8.94
N ASN A 528 -16.79 13.00 8.21
CA ASN A 528 -16.92 12.91 6.75
C ASN A 528 -17.10 14.26 6.04
N ASP A 529 -16.86 15.36 6.76
CA ASP A 529 -16.89 16.73 6.24
C ASP A 529 -15.91 16.96 5.09
N THR A 530 -14.79 16.22 5.09
CA THR A 530 -13.80 16.24 4.02
C THR A 530 -13.66 14.87 3.34
N LEU A 531 -14.29 14.67 2.18
CA LEU A 531 -14.37 13.36 1.52
C LEU A 531 -13.01 12.75 1.15
N ARG A 532 -12.03 13.57 0.75
CA ARG A 532 -10.65 13.13 0.45
C ARG A 532 -9.90 12.59 1.68
N ARG A 533 -10.44 12.77 2.89
CA ARG A 533 -9.88 12.21 4.12
C ARG A 533 -9.73 10.70 4.07
N PHE A 534 -10.71 10.03 3.46
CA PHE A 534 -10.63 8.59 3.27
C PHE A 534 -9.36 8.17 2.53
N ASN A 535 -8.93 8.96 1.55
CA ASN A 535 -7.79 8.61 0.72
C ASN A 535 -6.47 8.86 1.46
N TRP A 536 -6.26 10.08 1.99
CA TRP A 536 -4.99 10.38 2.65
C TRP A 536 -4.77 9.55 3.91
N ASN A 537 -5.82 9.20 4.66
CA ASN A 537 -5.68 8.36 5.86
C ASN A 537 -5.27 6.92 5.52
N ASN A 538 -5.56 6.42 4.31
CA ASN A 538 -5.53 4.98 4.04
C ASN A 538 -4.70 4.54 2.83
N ARG A 539 -4.27 5.46 1.96
CA ARG A 539 -3.44 5.13 0.78
C ARG A 539 -2.12 4.46 1.15
N GLY A 540 -1.37 5.05 2.08
CA GLY A 540 -0.06 4.56 2.55
C GLY A 540 -0.11 3.73 3.84
N SER A 541 -1.18 3.86 4.64
CA SER A 541 -1.21 3.32 6.02
C SER A 541 -1.36 1.80 6.13
N GLY A 542 -1.77 1.10 5.07
CA GLY A 542 -1.91 -0.36 5.07
C GLY A 542 -0.63 -1.12 5.42
N VAL A 543 0.50 -0.69 4.85
CA VAL A 543 1.82 -1.35 5.03
C VAL A 543 2.33 -1.24 6.47
N VAL A 544 1.84 -0.25 7.23
CA VAL A 544 2.20 -0.06 8.64
C VAL A 544 1.94 -1.33 9.44
N GLN A 545 0.84 -2.02 9.16
CA GLN A 545 0.49 -3.26 9.87
C GLN A 545 1.53 -4.37 9.63
N TRP A 546 2.20 -4.38 8.48
CA TRP A 546 3.32 -5.27 8.22
C TRP A 546 4.61 -4.75 8.90
N LEU A 547 4.93 -3.46 8.77
CA LEU A 547 6.15 -2.82 9.30
C LEU A 547 6.27 -2.97 10.83
N ILE A 548 5.19 -2.74 11.58
CA ILE A 548 5.22 -2.79 13.06
C ILE A 548 5.41 -4.20 13.62
N ARG A 549 5.25 -5.24 12.80
CA ARG A 549 5.55 -6.63 13.16
C ARG A 549 7.01 -7.01 12.92
N GLN A 550 7.75 -6.17 12.21
CA GLN A 550 9.16 -6.39 11.93
C GLN A 550 10.02 -5.93 13.12
N PRO A 551 11.14 -6.62 13.40
CA PRO A 551 12.15 -6.10 14.32
C PRO A 551 12.72 -4.76 13.83
N ALA A 552 13.08 -3.87 14.76
CA ALA A 552 13.79 -2.64 14.41
C ALA A 552 15.07 -2.94 13.62
N GLY A 553 15.35 -2.14 12.60
CA GLY A 553 16.55 -2.24 11.77
C GLY A 553 16.58 -3.44 10.82
N SER A 554 15.54 -4.29 10.81
CA SER A 554 15.47 -5.48 9.94
C SER A 554 15.41 -5.15 8.45
N GLY A 555 15.04 -3.92 8.09
CA GLY A 555 15.08 -3.42 6.71
C GLY A 555 16.48 -3.28 6.13
N LEU A 556 17.52 -3.28 6.97
CA LEU A 556 18.92 -3.28 6.52
C LEU A 556 19.52 -4.69 6.41
N LEU A 557 18.81 -5.72 6.92
CA LEU A 557 19.28 -7.10 6.92
C LEU A 557 18.87 -7.86 5.65
N HIS A 558 17.86 -7.36 4.95
CA HIS A 558 17.30 -7.98 3.75
C HIS A 558 17.42 -7.01 2.59
N THR A 559 17.95 -7.48 1.47
CA THR A 559 17.72 -6.79 0.19
C THR A 559 16.21 -6.87 -0.13
N PRO A 560 15.63 -5.90 -0.87
CA PRO A 560 14.24 -5.99 -1.32
C PRO A 560 13.90 -7.28 -2.10
N SER A 561 14.92 -7.92 -2.69
CA SER A 561 14.80 -9.23 -3.34
C SER A 561 14.54 -10.39 -2.37
N GLN A 562 14.94 -10.26 -1.10
CA GLN A 562 14.80 -11.29 -0.06
C GLN A 562 13.49 -11.21 0.74
N LEU A 563 12.76 -10.08 0.68
CA LEU A 563 11.47 -9.91 1.37
C LEU A 563 10.36 -10.87 0.90
N ALA A 564 10.52 -11.49 -0.26
CA ALA A 564 9.57 -12.47 -0.80
C ALA A 564 9.67 -13.86 -0.15
N ALA A 565 10.81 -14.19 0.48
CA ALA A 565 11.04 -15.52 1.06
C ALA A 565 10.36 -15.73 2.42
N GLN A 566 9.87 -14.65 3.06
CA GLN A 566 9.26 -14.69 4.40
C GLN A 566 7.73 -14.85 4.38
N GLY A 567 7.11 -14.90 3.19
CA GLY A 567 5.65 -14.93 3.00
C GLY A 567 5.06 -16.28 2.57
N THR A 568 5.87 -17.33 2.44
CA THR A 568 5.37 -18.69 2.17
C THR A 568 5.18 -19.43 3.49
N PRO A 569 3.98 -20.00 3.75
CA PRO A 569 3.82 -21.03 4.77
C PRO A 569 4.79 -22.21 4.60
#